data_AF-A0A973D064-F1
#
_entry.id   AF-A0A973D064-F1
#
_cell.length_a   1.000
_cell.length_b   1.000
_cell.length_c   1.000
_cell.angle_alpha   90.00
_cell.angle_beta   90.00
_cell.angle_gamma   90.00
#
_symmetry.space_group_name_H-M   'P 1'
#
loop_
_entity.id
_entity.type
_entity.pdbx_description
1 polymer ?
#
loop_
_entity_poly.entity_id
_entity_poly.type
_entity_poly.pdbx_seq_one_letter_code
_entity_poly.pdbx_strand_id
1 'polypeptide(L)'
;VRKERVPGAAVSFAGTDMGAGETVLFAGTRLSSRDTGVLAAIGQSQLRVLRRPRVAILSTGDEIVQPGEAIRPGLVYDSNGRILADAVRELGGDPHFLGAFRDDEVALREALSRALEFADVVLLSGGTSKGEGDLNARVVEELEPGIVVHGVALKPGKPICLAAHGDVPVVILPGFPTSAVFTFHEFVAPLLRELAGLSPQDRQRVRARLAQKTVSERGRLEYLLVGLVAGERGLAAYPMGKGSGSVTAFSRADGFVRIPRNTEIVDADSEVEVVLSGHELPVADLVVVGSHCVGLDVLASALARGGLRVKLMAVGSQGGLDAARRGECDVAPMHLLDAASGRYNAPFLDDSLRLLPGYTRVQGVVSRAEEEREVEALLADPKLRMVNRNRGSGTRILIDELLGERRPAGYAYEPRSHFAVAAAVAQGRADWGVTIESVAARSGLRFRPLRAEAYDFAVPAIRWERPAVRALAALLEPGSPVRKTLEAQGFGAPE
;
A
#
# COMPACT_ATOMS: atom_id res chain seq x y z
N VAL A 1 16.52 -1.06 65.05
CA VAL A 1 17.16 -2.40 65.00
C VAL A 1 18.62 -2.23 64.64
N ARG A 2 19.58 -2.58 65.52
CA ARG A 2 21.01 -2.62 65.16
C ARG A 2 21.26 -3.95 64.45
N LYS A 3 21.86 -3.90 63.27
CA LYS A 3 22.17 -5.07 62.43
C LYS A 3 23.69 -5.22 62.38
N GLU A 4 24.20 -6.40 62.66
CA GLU A 4 25.62 -6.70 62.49
C GLU A 4 26.02 -6.48 61.02
N ARG A 5 27.23 -5.94 60.79
CA ARG A 5 27.79 -5.75 59.46
C ARG A 5 29.18 -6.35 59.39
N VAL A 6 29.43 -7.05 58.29
CA VAL A 6 30.74 -7.60 57.96
C VAL A 6 31.65 -6.52 57.37
N PRO A 7 32.99 -6.62 57.53
CA PRO A 7 33.94 -5.72 56.88
C PRO A 7 33.68 -5.64 55.36
N GLY A 8 33.66 -4.42 54.81
CA GLY A 8 33.35 -4.17 53.40
C GLY A 8 31.85 -4.03 53.06
N ALA A 9 30.95 -4.24 54.02
CA ALA A 9 29.52 -4.04 53.77
C ALA A 9 29.17 -2.58 53.45
N ALA A 10 28.50 -2.35 52.32
CA ALA A 10 28.19 -1.05 51.73
C ALA A 10 29.42 -0.19 51.37
N VAL A 11 30.53 -0.85 51.02
CA VAL A 11 31.66 -0.23 50.33
C VAL A 11 31.66 -0.75 48.89
N SER A 12 31.65 0.16 47.91
CA SER A 12 31.93 -0.18 46.51
C SER A 12 33.44 -0.06 46.28
N PHE A 13 34.10 -1.17 45.97
CA PHE A 13 35.54 -1.18 45.71
C PHE A 13 35.87 -0.58 44.33
N ALA A 14 37.12 -0.17 44.13
CA ALA A 14 37.58 0.30 42.82
C ALA A 14 37.36 -0.78 41.76
N GLY A 15 36.82 -0.41 40.60
CA GLY A 15 36.53 -1.37 39.52
C GLY A 15 35.36 -2.31 39.78
N THR A 16 34.49 -2.05 40.78
CA THR A 16 33.30 -2.90 41.03
C THR A 16 32.36 -2.99 39.82
N ASP A 17 32.33 -1.93 39.00
CA ASP A 17 31.51 -1.85 37.78
C ASP A 17 32.40 -1.71 36.54
N MET A 18 33.28 -0.70 36.52
CA MET A 18 34.21 -0.44 35.40
C MET A 18 35.61 -0.12 35.91
N GLY A 19 36.61 -0.81 35.37
CA GLY A 19 38.03 -0.57 35.63
C GLY A 19 38.64 0.49 34.72
N ALA A 20 39.60 1.25 35.23
CA ALA A 20 40.38 2.17 34.40
C ALA A 20 41.22 1.38 33.38
N GLY A 21 41.11 1.74 32.10
CA GLY A 21 41.80 1.07 30.99
C GLY A 21 41.02 -0.05 30.32
N GLU A 22 39.83 -0.40 30.84
CA GLU A 22 38.94 -1.38 30.20
C GLU A 22 38.17 -0.77 29.02
N THR A 23 37.91 -1.61 28.01
CA THR A 23 37.05 -1.24 26.88
C THR A 23 35.59 -1.35 27.31
N VAL A 24 34.89 -0.22 27.37
CA VAL A 24 33.46 -0.18 27.75
C VAL A 24 32.52 -0.30 26.55
N LEU A 25 32.98 0.00 25.33
CA LEU A 25 32.24 -0.12 24.08
C LEU A 25 33.16 -0.51 22.93
N PHE A 26 32.69 -1.38 22.03
CA PHE A 26 33.44 -1.79 20.84
C PHE A 26 33.12 -0.90 19.63
N ALA A 27 34.09 -0.71 18.74
CA ALA A 27 33.87 -0.03 17.46
C ALA A 27 32.77 -0.76 16.65
N GLY A 28 31.89 0.00 16.01
CA GLY A 28 30.72 -0.53 15.29
C GLY A 28 29.47 -0.74 16.17
N THR A 29 29.54 -0.49 17.48
CA THR A 29 28.36 -0.55 18.35
C THR A 29 27.37 0.56 17.99
N ARG A 30 26.13 0.18 17.70
CA ARG A 30 25.03 1.14 17.53
C ARG A 30 24.63 1.68 18.90
N LEU A 31 24.86 2.96 19.13
CA LEU A 31 24.59 3.60 20.42
C LEU A 31 23.09 3.62 20.73
N SER A 32 22.73 3.09 21.89
CA SER A 32 21.44 3.17 22.55
C SER A 32 21.53 4.00 23.84
N SER A 33 20.41 4.16 24.55
CA SER A 33 20.40 4.83 25.86
C SER A 33 21.33 4.15 26.88
N ARG A 34 21.54 2.83 26.76
CA ARG A 34 22.44 2.06 27.63
C ARG A 34 23.89 2.47 27.39
N ASP A 35 24.29 2.54 26.13
CA ASP A 35 25.66 2.87 25.72
C ASP A 35 25.98 4.33 26.03
N THR A 36 25.06 5.26 25.75
CA THR A 36 25.24 6.67 26.09
C THR A 36 25.28 6.92 27.60
N GLY A 37 24.58 6.10 28.39
CA GLY A 37 24.64 6.13 29.85
C GLY A 37 26.03 5.74 30.38
N VAL A 38 26.63 4.69 29.82
CA VAL A 38 28.01 4.28 30.13
C VAL A 38 28.99 5.40 29.79
N LEU A 39 28.88 5.99 28.59
CA LEU A 39 29.73 7.11 28.16
C LEU A 39 29.63 8.32 29.10
N ALA A 40 28.42 8.67 29.52
CA ALA A 40 28.21 9.74 30.48
C ALA A 40 28.82 9.42 31.86
N ALA A 41 28.68 8.18 32.33
CA ALA A 41 29.23 7.74 33.62
C ALA A 41 30.76 7.82 33.68
N ILE A 42 31.44 7.65 32.54
CA ILE A 42 32.91 7.81 32.43
C ILE A 42 33.33 9.23 32.02
N GLY A 43 32.40 10.19 32.00
CA GLY A 43 32.68 11.60 31.70
C GLY A 43 32.98 11.90 30.23
N GLN A 44 32.62 11.01 29.29
CA GLN A 44 32.85 11.23 27.86
C GLN A 44 31.69 12.00 27.24
N SER A 45 31.95 13.27 26.89
CA SER A 45 30.95 14.17 26.29
C SER A 45 30.96 14.18 24.76
N GLN A 46 32.01 13.64 24.12
CA GLN A 46 32.17 13.58 22.68
C GLN A 46 32.73 12.23 22.26
N LEU A 47 32.28 11.73 21.12
CA LEU A 47 32.76 10.47 20.56
C LEU A 47 32.99 10.57 19.06
N ARG A 48 33.94 9.80 18.55
CA ARG A 48 34.09 9.59 17.10
C ARG A 48 33.05 8.56 16.65
N VAL A 49 32.19 8.96 15.72
CA VAL A 49 31.16 8.11 15.13
C VAL A 49 31.28 8.10 13.62
N LEU A 50 30.75 7.07 12.98
CA LEU A 50 30.55 7.09 11.54
C LEU A 50 29.47 8.12 11.21
N ARG A 51 29.76 8.99 10.24
CA ARG A 51 28.75 9.92 9.72
C ARG A 51 27.71 9.14 8.92
N ARG A 52 26.49 9.67 8.84
CA ARG A 52 25.46 9.13 7.94
C ARG A 52 25.89 9.33 6.48
N PRO A 53 25.68 8.35 5.59
CA PRO A 53 25.89 8.54 4.16
C PRO A 53 24.86 9.55 3.62
N ARG A 54 25.34 10.53 2.86
CA ARG A 54 24.52 11.55 2.21
C ARG A 54 24.01 10.99 0.89
N VAL A 55 22.69 11.05 0.70
CA VAL A 55 22.05 10.51 -0.51
C VAL A 55 21.29 11.62 -1.22
N ALA A 56 21.74 12.02 -2.41
CA ALA A 56 21.01 12.97 -3.24
C ALA A 56 19.87 12.25 -3.98
N ILE A 57 18.70 12.87 -4.05
CA ILE A 57 17.51 12.30 -4.70
C ILE A 57 16.94 13.31 -5.68
N LEU A 58 16.84 12.91 -6.94
CA LEU A 58 16.28 13.69 -8.04
C LEU A 58 15.12 12.92 -8.67
N SER A 59 13.96 13.55 -8.79
CA SER A 59 12.85 13.01 -9.57
C SER A 59 12.86 13.63 -10.97
N THR A 60 12.41 12.89 -11.99
CA THR A 60 12.26 13.42 -13.36
C THR A 60 10.93 13.05 -13.99
N GLY A 61 10.38 13.97 -14.78
CA GLY A 61 9.20 13.76 -15.61
C GLY A 61 8.35 15.02 -15.76
N ASP A 62 7.88 15.29 -16.98
CA ASP A 62 6.96 16.40 -17.28
C ASP A 62 5.59 16.27 -16.61
N GLU A 63 5.20 15.05 -16.24
CA GLU A 63 3.98 14.74 -15.51
C GLU A 63 4.07 15.00 -13.99
N ILE A 64 5.28 15.21 -13.46
CA ILE A 64 5.52 15.22 -12.01
C ILE A 64 5.27 16.61 -11.41
N VAL A 65 4.48 16.66 -10.34
CA VAL A 65 4.26 17.86 -9.50
C VAL A 65 4.50 17.58 -8.03
N GLN A 66 4.79 18.62 -7.25
CA GLN A 66 5.08 18.44 -5.83
C GLN A 66 3.81 18.36 -4.98
N PRO A 67 3.78 17.51 -3.94
CA PRO A 67 2.68 17.50 -2.98
C PRO A 67 2.44 18.90 -2.39
N GLY A 68 1.17 19.35 -2.40
CA GLY A 68 0.76 20.69 -1.98
C GLY A 68 0.47 21.64 -3.14
N GLU A 69 0.95 21.33 -4.35
CA GLU A 69 0.60 22.07 -5.56
C GLU A 69 -0.75 21.63 -6.14
N ALA A 70 -1.38 22.51 -6.93
CA ALA A 70 -2.64 22.20 -7.60
C ALA A 70 -2.41 21.19 -8.74
N ILE A 71 -3.16 20.09 -8.72
CA ILE A 71 -3.10 19.06 -9.77
C ILE A 71 -3.96 19.45 -10.98
N ARG A 72 -3.44 19.21 -12.19
CA ARG A 72 -4.20 19.30 -13.45
C ARG A 72 -4.23 17.95 -14.16
N PRO A 73 -5.21 17.70 -15.07
CA PRO A 73 -5.27 16.44 -15.81
C PRO A 73 -3.95 16.10 -16.50
N GLY A 74 -3.54 14.84 -16.38
CA GLY A 74 -2.28 14.35 -16.95
C GLY A 74 -1.06 14.42 -16.03
N LEU A 75 -1.16 15.08 -14.87
CA LEU A 75 -0.08 15.14 -13.87
C LEU A 75 -0.28 14.13 -12.74
N VAL A 76 0.81 13.79 -12.08
CA VAL A 76 0.86 12.95 -10.88
C VAL A 76 1.80 13.57 -9.84
N TYR A 77 1.50 13.36 -8.56
CA TYR A 77 2.37 13.84 -7.50
C TYR A 77 3.65 12.99 -7.38
N ASP A 78 4.75 13.66 -7.05
CA ASP A 78 6.02 13.00 -6.75
C ASP A 78 5.94 12.20 -5.45
N SER A 79 5.57 10.93 -5.59
CA SER A 79 5.59 9.98 -4.47
C SER A 79 6.95 9.31 -4.29
N ASN A 80 7.75 9.17 -5.35
CA ASN A 80 9.02 8.45 -5.28
C ASN A 80 10.06 9.24 -4.51
N GLY A 81 10.20 10.55 -4.77
CA GLY A 81 11.12 11.41 -4.03
C GLY A 81 10.86 11.33 -2.52
N ARG A 82 9.58 11.31 -2.11
CA ARG A 82 9.19 11.13 -0.71
C ARG A 82 9.55 9.76 -0.17
N ILE A 83 9.16 8.69 -0.86
CA ILE A 83 9.37 7.32 -0.39
C ILE A 83 10.87 7.01 -0.28
N LEU A 84 11.67 7.43 -1.26
CA LEU A 84 13.12 7.21 -1.26
C LEU A 84 13.80 7.99 -0.13
N ALA A 85 13.38 9.23 0.13
CA ALA A 85 13.93 10.01 1.23
C ALA A 85 13.66 9.33 2.58
N ASP A 86 12.44 8.84 2.80
CA ASP A 86 12.10 8.14 4.04
C ASP A 86 12.85 6.79 4.15
N ALA A 87 12.94 6.02 3.07
CA ALA A 87 13.67 4.76 3.04
C ALA A 87 15.19 4.95 3.31
N VAL A 88 15.80 6.02 2.81
CA VAL A 88 17.20 6.38 3.13
C VAL A 88 17.37 6.65 4.63
N ARG A 89 16.45 7.39 5.27
CA ARG A 89 16.51 7.66 6.72
C ARG A 89 16.41 6.38 7.54
N GLU A 90 15.49 5.49 7.16
CA GLU A 90 15.29 4.18 7.80
C GLU A 90 16.55 3.30 7.75
N LEU A 91 17.34 3.44 6.69
CA LEU A 91 18.58 2.70 6.49
C LEU A 91 19.81 3.39 7.10
N GLY A 92 19.63 4.51 7.81
CA GLY A 92 20.71 5.22 8.50
C GLY A 92 21.41 6.29 7.66
N GLY A 93 20.90 6.61 6.47
CA GLY A 93 21.40 7.69 5.62
C GLY A 93 20.79 9.06 5.93
N ASP A 94 21.31 10.07 5.24
CA ASP A 94 20.86 11.46 5.25
C ASP A 94 20.38 11.86 3.85
N PRO A 95 19.06 11.92 3.59
CA PRO A 95 18.53 12.22 2.26
C PRO A 95 18.53 13.72 1.96
N HIS A 96 19.00 14.07 0.76
CA HIS A 96 18.98 15.41 0.18
C HIS A 96 18.10 15.39 -1.07
N PHE A 97 16.81 15.70 -0.91
CA PHE A 97 15.89 15.78 -2.05
C PHE A 97 16.08 17.10 -2.79
N LEU A 98 16.53 17.02 -4.05
CA LEU A 98 16.85 18.19 -4.88
C LEU A 98 15.68 18.67 -5.73
N GLY A 99 14.54 17.97 -5.68
CA GLY A 99 13.31 18.33 -6.38
C GLY A 99 12.97 17.40 -7.54
N ALA A 100 11.87 17.72 -8.22
CA ALA A 100 11.47 17.11 -9.48
C ALA A 100 11.86 18.03 -10.63
N PHE A 101 12.64 17.49 -11.55
CA PHE A 101 13.07 18.17 -12.76
C PHE A 101 12.14 17.77 -13.90
N ARG A 102 11.78 18.74 -14.73
CA ARG A 102 11.13 18.46 -16.02
C ARG A 102 12.11 17.72 -16.93
N ASP A 103 11.64 17.23 -18.07
CA ASP A 103 12.49 16.55 -19.05
C ASP A 103 13.38 17.55 -19.81
N ASP A 104 14.25 18.24 -19.07
CA ASP A 104 15.24 19.23 -19.51
C ASP A 104 16.65 18.70 -19.18
N GLU A 105 17.39 18.37 -20.24
CA GLU A 105 18.72 17.76 -20.14
C GLU A 105 19.74 18.66 -19.44
N VAL A 106 19.69 19.97 -19.71
CA VAL A 106 20.66 20.92 -19.17
C VAL A 106 20.41 21.08 -17.67
N ALA A 107 19.14 21.29 -17.29
CA ALA A 107 18.76 21.42 -15.88
C ALA A 107 19.10 20.15 -15.08
N LEU A 108 18.86 18.97 -15.66
CA LEU A 108 19.19 17.70 -15.02
C LEU A 108 20.71 17.50 -14.89
N ARG A 109 21.49 17.82 -15.93
CA ARG A 109 22.96 17.73 -15.91
C ARG A 109 23.56 18.63 -14.83
N GLU A 110 23.09 19.87 -14.74
CA GLU A 110 23.53 20.80 -13.70
C GLU A 110 23.16 20.30 -12.29
N ALA A 111 21.96 19.75 -12.12
CA ALA A 111 21.52 19.20 -10.84
C ALA A 111 22.31 17.95 -10.43
N LEU A 112 22.61 17.06 -11.38
CA LEU A 112 23.45 15.89 -11.17
C LEU A 112 24.88 16.29 -10.78
N SER A 113 25.47 17.25 -11.50
CA SER A 113 26.80 17.78 -11.18
C SER A 113 26.87 18.30 -9.74
N ARG A 114 25.90 19.14 -9.34
CA ARG A 114 25.80 19.62 -7.95
C ARG A 114 25.63 18.50 -6.93
N ALA A 115 24.87 17.44 -7.26
CA ALA A 115 24.68 16.30 -6.38
C ALA A 115 26.00 15.54 -6.13
N LEU A 116 26.80 15.35 -7.19
CA LEU A 116 28.07 14.63 -7.15
C LEU A 116 29.14 15.34 -6.31
N GLU A 117 29.03 16.66 -6.08
CA GLU A 117 29.98 17.41 -5.24
C GLU A 117 29.91 17.06 -3.75
N PHE A 118 28.77 16.57 -3.25
CA PHE A 118 28.57 16.37 -1.80
C PHE A 118 27.97 15.03 -1.38
N ALA A 119 27.34 14.29 -2.30
CA ALA A 119 26.63 13.06 -2.01
C ALA A 119 27.56 11.84 -2.08
N ASP A 120 27.28 10.85 -1.23
CA ASP A 120 27.93 9.54 -1.27
C ASP A 120 27.20 8.57 -2.20
N VAL A 121 25.92 8.83 -2.48
CA VAL A 121 25.07 8.08 -3.41
C VAL A 121 24.10 9.06 -4.08
N VAL A 122 23.88 8.93 -5.38
CA VAL A 122 22.87 9.71 -6.12
C VAL A 122 21.77 8.79 -6.66
N LEU A 123 20.52 9.15 -6.40
CA LEU A 123 19.34 8.44 -6.87
C LEU A 123 18.56 9.33 -7.84
N LEU A 124 18.30 8.80 -9.03
CA LEU A 124 17.35 9.37 -9.98
C LEU A 124 16.09 8.51 -10.00
N SER A 125 14.92 9.12 -10.05
CA SER A 125 13.64 8.42 -10.11
C SER A 125 12.76 8.99 -11.22
N GLY A 126 12.45 8.19 -12.24
CA GLY A 126 11.71 8.66 -13.42
C GLY A 126 12.48 8.37 -14.71
N GLY A 127 11.96 8.80 -15.86
CA GLY A 127 12.63 8.71 -17.19
C GLY A 127 12.68 7.32 -17.84
N THR A 128 12.67 6.24 -17.05
CA THR A 128 12.97 4.85 -17.43
C THR A 128 12.12 4.10 -18.49
N SER A 129 11.26 4.76 -19.28
CA SER A 129 10.31 4.07 -20.18
C SER A 129 10.78 4.00 -21.65
N LYS A 130 11.28 2.82 -22.05
CA LYS A 130 11.40 2.31 -23.44
C LYS A 130 12.00 3.25 -24.50
N GLY A 131 13.32 3.36 -24.54
CA GLY A 131 14.07 3.76 -25.75
C GLY A 131 15.54 4.07 -25.49
N GLU A 132 16.37 4.01 -26.52
CA GLU A 132 17.75 4.55 -26.57
C GLU A 132 17.77 6.11 -26.46
N GLY A 133 16.88 6.68 -25.64
CA GLY A 133 16.62 8.11 -25.56
C GLY A 133 16.04 8.60 -24.25
N ASP A 134 16.21 7.85 -23.16
CA ASP A 134 15.90 8.30 -21.81
C ASP A 134 16.91 9.37 -21.36
N LEU A 135 16.38 10.53 -20.96
CA LEU A 135 17.14 11.69 -20.49
C LEU A 135 18.11 11.33 -19.36
N ASN A 136 17.64 10.53 -18.40
CA ASN A 136 18.43 10.15 -17.23
C ASN A 136 19.63 9.31 -17.65
N ALA A 137 19.44 8.37 -18.57
CA ALA A 137 20.51 7.52 -19.07
C ALA A 137 21.57 8.34 -19.81
N ARG A 138 21.16 9.27 -20.69
CA ARG A 138 22.08 10.14 -21.44
C ARG A 138 22.97 10.99 -20.54
N VAL A 139 22.37 11.67 -19.57
CA VAL A 139 23.12 12.53 -18.64
C VAL A 139 24.08 11.70 -17.76
N VAL A 140 23.70 10.48 -17.41
CA VAL A 140 24.54 9.56 -16.60
C VAL A 140 25.63 8.87 -17.43
N GLU A 141 25.43 8.66 -18.73
CA GLU A 141 26.42 8.07 -19.64
C GLU A 141 27.64 8.98 -19.84
N GLU A 142 27.49 10.29 -19.62
CA GLU A 142 28.59 11.28 -19.65
C GLU A 142 29.52 11.20 -18.43
N LEU A 143 29.16 10.46 -17.38
CA LEU A 143 30.00 10.26 -16.21
C LEU A 143 31.11 9.25 -16.50
N GLU A 144 32.19 9.31 -15.73
CA GLU A 144 33.27 8.31 -15.77
C GLU A 144 33.34 7.55 -14.43
N PRO A 145 33.18 6.21 -14.40
CA PRO A 145 33.08 5.28 -15.54
C PRO A 145 31.70 5.23 -16.23
N GLY A 146 30.69 5.94 -15.71
CA GLY A 146 29.38 6.00 -16.34
C GLY A 146 28.54 4.76 -16.05
N ILE A 147 27.76 4.33 -17.04
CA ILE A 147 26.82 3.20 -16.88
C ILE A 147 27.57 1.87 -16.83
N VAL A 148 27.39 1.14 -15.72
CA VAL A 148 27.98 -0.19 -15.50
C VAL A 148 26.98 -1.31 -15.79
N VAL A 149 25.69 -1.08 -15.50
CA VAL A 149 24.60 -2.03 -15.74
C VAL A 149 23.38 -1.28 -16.29
N HIS A 150 22.89 -1.71 -17.45
CA HIS A 150 21.68 -1.15 -18.06
C HIS A 150 20.56 -2.21 -18.13
N GLY A 151 19.66 -2.19 -17.14
CA GLY A 151 18.48 -3.05 -17.06
C GLY A 151 18.73 -4.39 -16.34
N VAL A 152 17.74 -4.83 -15.55
CA VAL A 152 17.76 -6.12 -14.83
C VAL A 152 16.45 -6.85 -15.09
N ALA A 153 16.50 -8.18 -15.28
CA ALA A 153 15.31 -8.99 -15.51
C ALA A 153 14.51 -9.25 -14.21
N LEU A 154 13.83 -8.19 -13.74
CA LEU A 154 13.09 -8.12 -12.48
C LEU A 154 11.73 -7.42 -12.70
N LYS A 155 10.69 -7.84 -11.97
CA LYS A 155 9.33 -7.31 -12.01
C LYS A 155 8.78 -7.21 -10.57
N PRO A 156 8.23 -6.07 -10.14
CA PRO A 156 8.32 -4.75 -10.78
C PRO A 156 9.77 -4.23 -10.72
N GLY A 157 10.27 -3.56 -11.76
CA GLY A 157 11.64 -3.00 -11.76
C GLY A 157 12.54 -3.25 -12.97
N LYS A 158 11.98 -3.59 -14.14
CA LYS A 158 12.73 -3.85 -15.38
C LYS A 158 13.80 -2.79 -15.71
N PRO A 159 13.52 -1.47 -15.60
CA PRO A 159 14.53 -0.47 -15.91
C PRO A 159 15.17 0.06 -14.63
N ILE A 160 16.26 -0.59 -14.22
CA ILE A 160 17.22 0.01 -13.30
C ILE A 160 18.52 0.24 -14.08
N CYS A 161 19.13 1.39 -13.89
CA CYS A 161 20.47 1.68 -14.38
C CYS A 161 21.40 1.84 -13.19
N LEU A 162 22.51 1.12 -13.18
CA LEU A 162 23.57 1.27 -12.19
C LEU A 162 24.76 1.93 -12.89
N ALA A 163 25.21 3.04 -12.35
CA ALA A 163 26.31 3.84 -12.86
C ALA A 163 27.19 4.33 -11.71
N ALA A 164 28.31 4.94 -12.05
CA ALA A 164 29.19 5.59 -11.09
C ALA A 164 29.87 6.81 -11.69
N HIS A 165 30.25 7.74 -10.81
CA HIS A 165 31.17 8.84 -11.11
C HIS A 165 32.31 8.82 -10.09
N GLY A 166 33.49 8.37 -10.52
CA GLY A 166 34.56 7.98 -9.59
C GLY A 166 34.05 6.91 -8.60
N ASP A 167 34.11 7.24 -7.31
CA ASP A 167 33.62 6.36 -6.22
C ASP A 167 32.15 6.58 -5.84
N VAL A 168 31.45 7.55 -6.46
CA VAL A 168 30.06 7.89 -6.13
C VAL A 168 29.09 7.04 -6.98
N PRO A 169 28.29 6.14 -6.38
CA PRO A 169 27.31 5.35 -7.10
C PRO A 169 26.12 6.22 -7.53
N VAL A 170 25.69 6.06 -8.78
CA VAL A 170 24.55 6.76 -9.38
C VAL A 170 23.53 5.70 -9.84
N VAL A 171 22.31 5.77 -9.33
CA VAL A 171 21.28 4.76 -9.61
C VAL A 171 20.04 5.40 -10.19
N ILE A 172 19.65 4.96 -11.38
CA ILE A 172 18.36 5.34 -12.00
C ILE A 172 17.34 4.28 -11.64
N LEU A 173 16.35 4.68 -10.85
CA LEU A 173 15.24 3.87 -10.39
C LEU A 173 14.02 4.04 -11.32
N PRO A 174 13.20 2.99 -11.47
CA PRO A 174 11.96 3.06 -12.23
C PRO A 174 11.02 4.19 -11.80
N GLY A 175 10.29 4.80 -12.73
CA GLY A 175 9.32 5.87 -12.42
C GLY A 175 8.08 5.40 -11.63
N PHE A 176 7.76 4.11 -11.67
CA PHE A 176 6.64 3.56 -10.92
C PHE A 176 6.97 3.32 -9.44
N PRO A 177 6.18 3.80 -8.46
CA PRO A 177 6.54 3.76 -7.05
C PRO A 177 6.88 2.40 -6.47
N THR A 178 6.03 1.39 -6.71
CA THR A 178 6.30 0.04 -6.19
C THR A 178 7.59 -0.51 -6.81
N SER A 179 7.82 -0.29 -8.11
CA SER A 179 9.06 -0.67 -8.78
C SER A 179 10.27 0.00 -8.14
N ALA A 180 10.24 1.32 -7.96
CA ALA A 180 11.33 2.13 -7.43
C ALA A 180 11.79 1.61 -6.06
N VAL A 181 10.83 1.36 -5.17
CA VAL A 181 11.10 0.90 -3.80
C VAL A 181 11.69 -0.49 -3.77
N PHE A 182 11.16 -1.42 -4.57
CA PHE A 182 11.73 -2.77 -4.66
C PHE A 182 13.16 -2.75 -5.19
N THR A 183 13.41 -2.01 -6.27
CA THR A 183 14.76 -1.89 -6.83
C THR A 183 15.71 -1.18 -5.88
N PHE A 184 15.25 -0.15 -5.16
CA PHE A 184 16.02 0.50 -4.12
C PHE A 184 16.41 -0.48 -3.01
N HIS A 185 15.46 -1.27 -2.51
CA HIS A 185 15.72 -2.23 -1.45
C HIS A 185 16.60 -3.41 -1.88
N GLU A 186 16.54 -3.82 -3.14
CA GLU A 186 17.36 -4.91 -3.67
C GLU A 186 18.81 -4.46 -3.91
N PHE A 187 19.02 -3.26 -4.50
CA PHE A 187 20.34 -2.84 -5.00
C PHE A 187 20.99 -1.71 -4.19
N VAL A 188 20.19 -0.76 -3.67
CA VAL A 188 20.71 0.44 -2.99
C VAL A 188 20.78 0.24 -1.48
N ALA A 189 19.80 -0.43 -0.88
CA ALA A 189 19.74 -0.60 0.56
C ALA A 189 20.94 -1.38 1.15
N PRO A 190 21.45 -2.47 0.54
CA PRO A 190 22.66 -3.14 1.05
C PRO A 190 23.86 -2.19 1.09
N LEU A 191 24.09 -1.43 0.02
CA LEU A 191 25.14 -0.43 -0.10
C LEU A 191 25.02 0.66 0.98
N LEU A 192 23.81 1.24 1.16
CA LEU A 192 23.61 2.29 2.16
C LEU A 192 23.86 1.81 3.58
N ARG A 193 23.49 0.57 3.90
CA ARG A 193 23.74 -0.01 5.22
C ARG A 193 25.23 -0.21 5.46
N GLU A 194 25.95 -0.69 4.47
CA GLU A 194 27.41 -0.84 4.53
C GLU A 194 28.09 0.51 4.75
N LEU A 195 27.74 1.53 3.96
CA LEU A 195 28.24 2.90 4.13
C LEU A 195 27.88 3.50 5.50
N ALA A 196 26.72 3.15 6.06
CA ALA A 196 26.30 3.55 7.40
C ALA A 196 26.95 2.72 8.53
N GLY A 197 27.81 1.74 8.21
CA GLY A 197 28.43 0.84 9.20
C GLY A 197 27.42 -0.08 9.90
N LEU A 198 26.28 -0.35 9.27
CA LEU A 198 25.25 -1.24 9.78
C LEU A 198 25.45 -2.65 9.23
N SER A 199 25.10 -3.65 10.03
CA SER A 199 25.06 -5.05 9.58
C SER A 199 24.09 -5.23 8.39
N PRO A 200 24.25 -6.27 7.55
CA PRO A 200 23.26 -6.61 6.53
C PRO A 200 21.84 -6.68 7.12
N GLN A 201 20.84 -6.29 6.33
CA GLN A 201 19.47 -6.31 6.80
C GLN A 201 19.02 -7.76 7.01
N ASP A 202 18.74 -8.15 8.25
CA ASP A 202 18.05 -9.39 8.54
C ASP A 202 16.56 -9.21 8.27
N ARG A 203 16.11 -9.70 7.12
CA ARG A 203 14.68 -9.69 6.77
C ARG A 203 14.06 -10.98 7.25
N GLN A 204 13.14 -10.86 8.20
CA GLN A 204 12.37 -11.99 8.68
C GLN A 204 11.59 -12.61 7.52
N ARG A 205 11.62 -13.93 7.45
CA ARG A 205 10.91 -14.73 6.46
C ARG A 205 9.93 -15.65 7.16
N VAL A 206 8.76 -15.81 6.58
CA VAL A 206 7.72 -16.69 7.11
C VAL A 206 7.13 -17.53 6.01
N ARG A 207 6.70 -18.74 6.36
CA ARG A 207 5.98 -19.62 5.44
C ARG A 207 4.49 -19.32 5.52
N ALA A 208 3.85 -19.22 4.37
CA ALA A 208 2.41 -19.02 4.25
C ALA A 208 1.85 -19.82 3.06
N ARG A 209 0.54 -20.04 3.04
CA ARG A 209 -0.17 -20.63 1.90
C ARG A 209 -0.76 -19.55 1.03
N LEU A 210 -0.55 -19.61 -0.27
CA LEU A 210 -1.11 -18.63 -1.19
C LEU A 210 -2.63 -18.77 -1.26
N ALA A 211 -3.39 -17.72 -0.90
CA ALA A 211 -4.84 -17.80 -0.80
C ALA A 211 -5.55 -17.89 -2.17
N GLN A 212 -4.90 -17.41 -3.23
CA GLN A 212 -5.47 -17.32 -4.57
C GLN A 212 -4.43 -17.64 -5.64
N LYS A 213 -4.87 -18.38 -6.67
CA LYS A 213 -4.04 -18.67 -7.84
C LYS A 213 -3.50 -17.37 -8.42
N THR A 214 -2.18 -17.30 -8.57
CA THR A 214 -1.51 -16.11 -9.12
C THR A 214 -0.78 -16.48 -10.39
N VAL A 215 -1.08 -15.73 -11.45
CA VAL A 215 -0.37 -15.82 -12.74
C VAL A 215 0.80 -14.83 -12.76
N SER A 216 1.99 -15.28 -13.13
CA SER A 216 3.20 -14.47 -13.32
C SER A 216 3.63 -14.50 -14.79
N GLU A 217 4.43 -13.52 -15.22
CA GLU A 217 4.97 -13.48 -16.58
C GLU A 217 6.24 -14.32 -16.72
N ARG A 218 6.30 -15.16 -17.76
CA ARG A 218 7.50 -15.93 -18.07
C ARG A 218 8.70 -15.04 -18.34
N GLY A 219 9.87 -15.47 -17.88
CA GLY A 219 11.15 -14.81 -18.07
C GLY A 219 11.45 -13.71 -17.05
N ARG A 220 10.59 -13.50 -16.03
CA ARG A 220 10.73 -12.39 -15.08
C ARG A 220 10.59 -12.86 -13.64
N LEU A 221 11.50 -12.39 -12.79
CA LEU A 221 11.39 -12.56 -11.35
C LEU A 221 10.28 -11.62 -10.88
N GLU A 222 9.19 -12.13 -10.32
CA GLU A 222 8.08 -11.29 -9.84
C GLU A 222 8.08 -11.18 -8.32
N TYR A 223 8.11 -9.96 -7.78
CA TYR A 223 7.82 -9.69 -6.37
C TYR A 223 6.32 -9.44 -6.20
N LEU A 224 5.61 -10.44 -5.71
CA LEU A 224 4.19 -10.39 -5.44
C LEU A 224 3.96 -9.82 -4.05
N LEU A 225 3.39 -8.61 -3.95
CA LEU A 225 2.96 -8.03 -2.68
C LEU A 225 1.82 -8.86 -2.07
N VAL A 226 1.95 -9.20 -0.80
CA VAL A 226 0.98 -10.03 -0.08
C VAL A 226 0.58 -9.42 1.26
N GLY A 227 -0.70 -9.60 1.61
CA GLY A 227 -1.20 -9.47 2.97
C GLY A 227 -1.22 -10.84 3.65
N LEU A 228 -0.66 -10.92 4.85
CA LEU A 228 -0.65 -12.10 5.70
C LEU A 228 -1.85 -12.12 6.65
N VAL A 229 -2.49 -13.27 6.73
CA VAL A 229 -3.59 -13.55 7.66
C VAL A 229 -3.31 -14.82 8.44
N ALA A 230 -3.52 -14.78 9.76
CA ALA A 230 -3.55 -15.98 10.58
C ALA A 230 -4.91 -16.71 10.44
N GLY A 231 -4.85 -17.94 9.96
CA GLY A 231 -5.96 -18.90 9.96
C GLY A 231 -5.62 -20.16 10.75
N GLU A 232 -6.58 -21.08 10.84
CA GLU A 232 -6.40 -22.36 11.55
C GLU A 232 -5.31 -23.24 10.92
N ARG A 233 -5.11 -23.12 9.60
CA ARG A 233 -4.09 -23.85 8.83
C ARG A 233 -2.73 -23.16 8.80
N GLY A 234 -2.52 -22.13 9.65
CA GLY A 234 -1.34 -21.28 9.65
C GLY A 234 -1.56 -19.96 8.90
N LEU A 235 -0.48 -19.35 8.41
CA LEU A 235 -0.54 -18.09 7.67
C LEU A 235 -1.05 -18.31 6.24
N ALA A 236 -2.01 -17.49 5.83
CA ALA A 236 -2.46 -17.36 4.44
C ALA A 236 -1.92 -16.04 3.86
N ALA A 237 -1.36 -16.10 2.65
CA ALA A 237 -0.85 -14.96 1.90
C ALA A 237 -1.83 -14.57 0.79
N TYR A 238 -2.42 -13.39 0.91
CA TYR A 238 -3.37 -12.83 -0.04
C TYR A 238 -2.66 -11.87 -0.99
N PRO A 239 -2.70 -12.11 -2.32
CA PRO A 239 -2.17 -11.17 -3.31
C PRO A 239 -2.86 -9.80 -3.21
N MET A 240 -2.09 -8.72 -3.04
CA MET A 240 -2.63 -7.35 -2.92
C MET A 240 -2.83 -6.67 -4.30
N GLY A 241 -2.80 -7.45 -5.38
CA GLY A 241 -2.99 -7.00 -6.75
C GLY A 241 -1.69 -6.79 -7.52
N LYS A 242 -1.83 -6.68 -8.85
CA LYS A 242 -0.73 -6.47 -9.80
C LYS A 242 -0.74 -5.02 -10.28
N GLY A 243 0.35 -4.30 -10.07
CA GLY A 243 0.51 -2.97 -10.62
C GLY A 243 1.72 -2.27 -10.02
N SER A 244 2.74 -2.03 -10.83
CA SER A 244 3.95 -1.30 -10.44
C SER A 244 3.66 0.11 -9.90
N GLY A 245 2.52 0.70 -10.26
CA GLY A 245 2.11 2.03 -9.82
C GLY A 245 1.31 2.10 -8.51
N SER A 246 1.06 0.98 -7.83
CA SER A 246 0.15 0.97 -6.67
C SER A 246 0.84 1.29 -5.35
N VAL A 247 0.91 2.58 -5.00
CA VAL A 247 1.44 3.06 -3.71
C VAL A 247 0.66 2.47 -2.53
N THR A 248 -0.66 2.34 -2.66
CA THR A 248 -1.52 1.83 -1.58
C THR A 248 -1.33 0.34 -1.33
N ALA A 249 -1.09 -0.46 -2.39
CA ALA A 249 -0.79 -1.88 -2.23
C ALA A 249 0.55 -2.07 -1.51
N PHE A 250 1.56 -1.26 -1.85
CA PHE A 250 2.84 -1.28 -1.16
C PHE A 250 2.69 -0.95 0.33
N SER A 251 2.01 0.16 0.65
CA SER A 251 1.81 0.60 2.04
C SER A 251 1.01 -0.40 2.90
N ARG A 252 0.12 -1.19 2.30
CA ARG A 252 -0.74 -2.16 3.02
C ARG A 252 -0.20 -3.58 3.02
N ALA A 253 0.87 -3.86 2.28
CA ALA A 253 1.44 -5.20 2.19
C ALA A 253 2.28 -5.51 3.44
N ASP A 254 2.12 -6.72 3.96
CA ASP A 254 2.93 -7.20 5.09
C ASP A 254 4.30 -7.71 4.64
N GLY A 255 4.41 -8.03 3.36
CA GLY A 255 5.61 -8.54 2.74
C GLY A 255 5.41 -8.85 1.27
N PHE A 256 6.34 -9.62 0.72
CA PHE A 256 6.30 -10.05 -0.67
C PHE A 256 6.76 -11.49 -0.84
N VAL A 257 6.21 -12.15 -1.86
CA VAL A 257 6.64 -13.47 -2.33
C VAL A 257 7.52 -13.28 -3.57
N ARG A 258 8.66 -13.96 -3.60
CA ARG A 258 9.55 -13.98 -4.76
C ARG A 258 9.18 -15.13 -5.70
N ILE A 259 8.53 -14.81 -6.82
CA ILE A 259 8.15 -15.79 -7.86
C ILE A 259 9.30 -15.92 -8.88
N PRO A 260 9.86 -17.13 -9.08
CA PRO A 260 10.97 -17.35 -10.02
C PRO A 260 10.63 -17.03 -11.49
N ARG A 261 11.67 -16.72 -12.28
CA ARG A 261 11.56 -16.36 -13.71
C ARG A 261 10.83 -17.38 -14.59
N ASN A 262 10.89 -18.66 -14.22
CA ASN A 262 10.32 -19.75 -15.01
C ASN A 262 8.97 -20.24 -14.46
N THR A 263 8.37 -19.49 -13.53
CA THR A 263 7.09 -19.81 -12.91
C THR A 263 6.01 -18.88 -13.47
N GLU A 264 5.10 -19.42 -14.27
CA GLU A 264 3.97 -18.68 -14.84
C GLU A 264 2.72 -18.75 -13.96
N ILE A 265 2.60 -19.80 -13.15
CA ILE A 265 1.44 -20.04 -12.31
C ILE A 265 1.93 -20.52 -10.95
N VAL A 266 1.42 -19.87 -9.90
CA VAL A 266 1.46 -20.39 -8.54
C VAL A 266 0.03 -20.68 -8.15
N ASP A 267 -0.29 -21.95 -7.94
CA ASP A 267 -1.65 -22.38 -7.60
C ASP A 267 -2.04 -21.93 -6.20
N ALA A 268 -3.34 -21.80 -5.96
CA ALA A 268 -3.87 -21.59 -4.63
C ALA A 268 -3.45 -22.75 -3.70
N ASP A 269 -3.30 -22.46 -2.41
CA ASP A 269 -2.86 -23.36 -1.34
C ASP A 269 -1.39 -23.80 -1.39
N SER A 270 -0.63 -23.38 -2.42
CA SER A 270 0.83 -23.59 -2.49
C SER A 270 1.55 -22.93 -1.32
N GLU A 271 2.52 -23.62 -0.72
CA GLU A 271 3.42 -23.03 0.28
C GLU A 271 4.37 -22.03 -0.40
N VAL A 272 4.45 -20.83 0.15
CA VAL A 272 5.30 -19.73 -0.32
C VAL A 272 6.10 -19.15 0.84
N GLU A 273 7.32 -18.71 0.56
CA GLU A 273 8.12 -17.92 1.48
C GLU A 273 7.79 -16.43 1.30
N VAL A 274 7.37 -15.78 2.37
CA VAL A 274 7.07 -14.35 2.43
C VAL A 274 8.20 -13.65 3.15
N VAL A 275 8.84 -12.70 2.47
CA VAL A 275 9.80 -11.77 3.07
C VAL A 275 9.01 -10.61 3.65
N LEU A 276 9.09 -10.39 4.96
CA LEU A 276 8.35 -9.33 5.63
C LEU A 276 8.91 -7.94 5.28
N SER A 277 8.02 -6.97 5.15
CA SER A 277 8.39 -5.55 4.99
C SER A 277 8.88 -4.93 6.30
N GLY A 278 8.40 -5.46 7.44
CA GLY A 278 8.79 -5.03 8.79
C GLY A 278 9.53 -6.12 9.57
N HIS A 279 9.96 -5.78 10.79
CA HIS A 279 10.70 -6.68 11.69
C HIS A 279 9.83 -7.63 12.50
N GLU A 280 8.50 -7.44 12.50
CA GLU A 280 7.56 -8.27 13.24
C GLU A 280 6.40 -8.70 12.33
N LEU A 281 5.82 -9.86 12.63
CA LEU A 281 4.60 -10.33 11.98
C LEU A 281 3.42 -9.42 12.33
N PRO A 282 2.81 -8.72 11.35
CA PRO A 282 1.67 -7.85 11.59
C PRO A 282 0.39 -8.69 11.70
N VAL A 283 0.18 -9.30 12.87
CA VAL A 283 -1.08 -9.98 13.20
C VAL A 283 -2.13 -8.92 13.50
N ALA A 284 -3.16 -8.82 12.66
CA ALA A 284 -4.26 -7.89 12.88
C ALA A 284 -5.24 -8.44 13.93
N ASP A 285 -5.84 -7.53 14.70
CA ASP A 285 -6.89 -7.87 15.68
C ASP A 285 -8.21 -8.19 14.97
N LEU A 286 -8.48 -7.50 13.85
CA LEU A 286 -9.58 -7.76 12.94
C LEU A 286 -9.08 -7.91 11.50
N VAL A 287 -9.31 -9.07 10.91
CA VAL A 287 -9.06 -9.33 9.49
C VAL A 287 -10.37 -9.30 8.72
N VAL A 288 -10.50 -8.35 7.80
CA VAL A 288 -11.66 -8.18 6.94
C VAL A 288 -11.29 -8.52 5.51
N VAL A 289 -11.96 -9.51 4.92
CA VAL A 289 -11.67 -10.01 3.56
C VAL A 289 -12.97 -10.07 2.78
N GLY A 290 -13.13 -9.23 1.76
CA GLY A 290 -14.35 -9.23 0.96
C GLY A 290 -14.51 -8.03 0.05
N SER A 291 -15.74 -7.58 -0.13
CA SER A 291 -16.05 -6.39 -0.93
C SER A 291 -15.66 -5.11 -0.19
N HIS A 292 -15.17 -4.10 -0.91
CA HIS A 292 -14.88 -2.79 -0.32
C HIS A 292 -16.11 -1.87 -0.35
N CYS A 293 -16.24 -1.01 0.66
CA CYS A 293 -17.20 0.08 0.70
C CYS A 293 -16.62 1.27 1.45
N VAL A 294 -17.04 2.48 1.09
CA VAL A 294 -16.63 3.71 1.80
C VAL A 294 -17.11 3.72 3.26
N GLY A 295 -18.26 3.11 3.56
CA GLY A 295 -18.74 2.94 4.93
C GLY A 295 -17.85 2.00 5.77
N LEU A 296 -17.21 1.01 5.14
CA LEU A 296 -16.26 0.12 5.80
C LEU A 296 -15.01 0.89 6.24
N ASP A 297 -14.58 1.91 5.49
CA ASP A 297 -13.45 2.76 5.88
C ASP A 297 -13.77 3.56 7.16
N VAL A 298 -15.03 3.98 7.35
CA VAL A 298 -15.50 4.66 8.58
C VAL A 298 -15.44 3.71 9.78
N LEU A 299 -15.93 2.48 9.61
CA LEU A 299 -15.89 1.44 10.65
C LEU A 299 -14.44 1.09 11.01
N ALA A 300 -13.59 0.82 10.02
CA ALA A 300 -12.18 0.51 10.24
C ALA A 300 -11.44 1.65 10.96
N SER A 301 -11.72 2.91 10.59
CA SER A 301 -11.14 4.09 11.24
C SER A 301 -11.60 4.26 12.70
N ALA A 302 -12.84 3.90 13.01
CA ALA A 302 -13.35 3.93 14.38
C ALA A 302 -12.73 2.82 15.25
N LEU A 303 -12.61 1.60 14.72
CA LEU A 303 -11.94 0.48 15.40
C LEU A 303 -10.45 0.79 15.64
N ALA A 304 -9.76 1.37 14.66
CA ALA A 304 -8.37 1.79 14.79
C ALA A 304 -8.18 2.85 15.87
N ARG A 305 -9.08 3.84 15.96
CA ARG A 305 -9.09 4.82 17.08
C ARG A 305 -9.35 4.18 18.43
N GLY A 306 -10.06 3.05 18.46
CA GLY A 306 -10.22 2.19 19.64
C GLY A 306 -9.02 1.30 19.96
N GLY A 307 -7.91 1.42 19.23
CA GLY A 307 -6.68 0.67 19.47
C GLY A 307 -6.58 -0.67 18.74
N LEU A 308 -7.57 -1.05 17.91
CA LEU A 308 -7.55 -2.30 17.16
C LEU A 308 -6.81 -2.14 15.83
N ARG A 309 -5.89 -3.06 15.53
CA ARG A 309 -5.27 -3.16 14.22
C ARG A 309 -6.22 -3.86 13.26
N VAL A 310 -6.77 -3.11 12.31
CA VAL A 310 -7.70 -3.62 11.30
C VAL A 310 -6.95 -3.83 9.98
N LYS A 311 -7.11 -5.01 9.38
CA LYS A 311 -6.59 -5.34 8.05
C LYS A 311 -7.73 -5.52 7.08
N LEU A 312 -7.73 -4.76 5.98
CA LEU A 312 -8.75 -4.82 4.94
C LEU A 312 -8.16 -5.37 3.64
N MET A 313 -8.71 -6.47 3.13
CA MET A 313 -8.33 -7.06 1.86
C MET A 313 -9.53 -7.13 0.91
N ALA A 314 -9.44 -6.38 -0.18
CA ALA A 314 -10.52 -6.24 -1.16
C ALA A 314 -10.42 -7.33 -2.24
N VAL A 315 -11.08 -8.47 -2.01
CA VAL A 315 -11.11 -9.61 -2.95
C VAL A 315 -12.49 -9.81 -3.59
N GLY A 316 -13.45 -8.93 -3.30
CA GLY A 316 -14.84 -9.04 -3.75
C GLY A 316 -15.69 -9.92 -2.83
N SER A 317 -17.02 -9.84 -2.96
CA SER A 317 -17.97 -10.52 -2.06
C SER A 317 -17.80 -12.05 -2.04
N GLN A 318 -17.68 -12.69 -3.22
CA GLN A 318 -17.53 -14.14 -3.30
C GLN A 318 -16.19 -14.61 -2.71
N GLY A 319 -15.09 -13.94 -3.07
CA GLY A 319 -13.77 -14.27 -2.52
C GLY A 319 -13.69 -14.09 -1.00
N GLY A 320 -14.43 -13.10 -0.46
CA GLY A 320 -14.57 -12.89 0.98
C GLY A 320 -15.35 -13.99 1.66
N LEU A 321 -16.49 -14.38 1.09
CA LEU A 321 -17.32 -15.47 1.60
C LEU A 321 -16.54 -16.79 1.64
N ASP A 322 -15.78 -17.10 0.58
CA ASP A 322 -14.94 -18.29 0.53
C ASP A 322 -13.79 -18.22 1.56
N ALA A 323 -13.22 -17.02 1.81
CA ALA A 323 -12.23 -16.80 2.86
C ALA A 323 -12.82 -17.02 4.27
N ALA A 324 -14.06 -16.56 4.51
CA ALA A 324 -14.76 -16.79 5.77
C ALA A 324 -14.99 -18.29 6.02
N ARG A 325 -15.43 -19.03 5.01
CA ARG A 325 -15.61 -20.50 5.10
C ARG A 325 -14.33 -21.25 5.46
N ARG A 326 -13.18 -20.77 4.96
CA ARG A 326 -11.86 -21.33 5.29
C ARG A 326 -11.30 -20.85 6.64
N GLY A 327 -12.02 -19.98 7.36
CA GLY A 327 -11.53 -19.38 8.60
C GLY A 327 -10.32 -18.46 8.39
N GLU A 328 -10.19 -17.86 7.21
CA GLU A 328 -9.08 -16.98 6.80
C GLU A 328 -9.45 -15.49 6.92
N CYS A 329 -10.56 -15.17 7.58
CA CYS A 329 -10.91 -13.81 7.99
C CYS A 329 -11.79 -13.85 9.24
N ASP A 330 -11.89 -12.72 9.92
CA ASP A 330 -12.87 -12.52 10.99
C ASP A 330 -14.22 -12.10 10.43
N VAL A 331 -14.19 -11.32 9.35
CA VAL A 331 -15.38 -10.74 8.75
C VAL A 331 -15.24 -10.66 7.23
N ALA A 332 -16.28 -11.09 6.52
CA ALA A 332 -16.39 -11.02 5.07
C ALA A 332 -17.52 -10.07 4.64
N PRO A 333 -17.21 -8.80 4.33
CA PRO A 333 -18.19 -7.86 3.80
C PRO A 333 -18.67 -8.30 2.42
N MET A 334 -19.98 -8.27 2.20
CA MET A 334 -20.63 -8.73 0.99
C MET A 334 -21.92 -7.98 0.67
N HIS A 335 -22.33 -8.11 -0.58
CA HIS A 335 -23.55 -7.54 -1.15
C HIS A 335 -24.00 -8.40 -2.34
N LEU A 336 -24.17 -9.70 -2.09
CA LEU A 336 -24.56 -10.69 -3.10
C LEU A 336 -26.08 -10.74 -3.20
N LEU A 337 -26.63 -10.57 -4.41
CA LEU A 337 -28.06 -10.67 -4.67
C LEU A 337 -28.39 -12.05 -5.20
N ASP A 338 -29.30 -12.77 -4.55
CA ASP A 338 -29.87 -13.99 -5.09
C ASP A 338 -31.03 -13.64 -6.04
N ALA A 339 -30.88 -13.95 -7.33
CA ALA A 339 -31.86 -13.58 -8.35
C ALA A 339 -33.21 -14.29 -8.19
N ALA A 340 -33.23 -15.47 -7.54
CA ALA A 340 -34.45 -16.26 -7.36
C ALA A 340 -35.33 -15.73 -6.23
N SER A 341 -34.72 -15.42 -5.08
CA SER A 341 -35.45 -14.92 -3.89
C SER A 341 -35.52 -13.40 -3.81
N GLY A 342 -34.69 -12.68 -4.57
CA GLY A 342 -34.55 -11.23 -4.48
C GLY A 342 -33.88 -10.75 -3.18
N ARG A 343 -33.40 -11.67 -2.33
CA ARG A 343 -32.79 -11.36 -1.04
C ARG A 343 -31.28 -11.19 -1.17
N TYR A 344 -30.76 -10.19 -0.48
CA TYR A 344 -29.32 -10.00 -0.35
C TYR A 344 -28.73 -10.91 0.72
N ASN A 345 -27.50 -11.38 0.48
CA ASN A 345 -26.55 -11.95 1.44
C ASN A 345 -27.00 -13.26 2.09
N ALA A 346 -28.09 -13.25 2.87
CA ALA A 346 -28.62 -14.40 3.60
C ALA A 346 -28.69 -15.73 2.81
N PRO A 347 -29.12 -15.77 1.53
CA PRO A 347 -29.15 -17.01 0.75
C PRO A 347 -27.79 -17.67 0.48
N PHE A 348 -26.69 -16.92 0.63
CA PHE A 348 -25.34 -17.40 0.35
C PHE A 348 -24.63 -17.97 1.59
N LEU A 349 -25.25 -17.93 2.77
CA LEU A 349 -24.68 -18.44 4.02
C LEU A 349 -25.01 -19.92 4.20
N ASP A 350 -24.07 -20.64 4.77
CA ASP A 350 -24.24 -21.99 5.32
C ASP A 350 -24.12 -21.95 6.85
N ASP A 351 -24.31 -23.08 7.52
CA ASP A 351 -24.31 -23.18 8.99
C ASP A 351 -22.97 -22.79 9.65
N SER A 352 -21.88 -22.71 8.88
CA SER A 352 -20.58 -22.26 9.40
C SER A 352 -20.48 -20.75 9.54
N LEU A 353 -21.42 -20.00 8.99
CA LEU A 353 -21.41 -18.55 8.91
C LEU A 353 -22.62 -17.93 9.61
N ARG A 354 -22.41 -16.75 10.18
CA ARG A 354 -23.45 -15.91 10.75
C ARG A 354 -23.47 -14.56 10.02
N LEU A 355 -24.67 -14.04 9.76
CA LEU A 355 -24.81 -12.71 9.19
C LEU A 355 -24.79 -11.67 10.31
N LEU A 356 -23.88 -10.71 10.21
CA LEU A 356 -23.92 -9.47 10.96
C LEU A 356 -24.48 -8.38 10.02
N PRO A 357 -25.71 -7.88 10.27
CA PRO A 357 -26.29 -6.81 9.47
C PRO A 357 -25.42 -5.55 9.50
N GLY A 358 -25.16 -4.98 8.34
CA GLY A 358 -24.36 -3.78 8.20
C GLY A 358 -25.23 -2.56 8.00
N TYR A 359 -25.30 -2.09 6.75
CA TYR A 359 -26.04 -0.89 6.35
C TYR A 359 -26.51 -1.02 4.91
N THR A 360 -27.51 -0.23 4.55
CA THR A 360 -27.98 -0.12 3.16
C THR A 360 -27.28 1.05 2.45
N ARG A 361 -27.13 0.92 1.14
CA ARG A 361 -26.62 2.00 0.26
C ARG A 361 -27.41 2.04 -1.03
N VAL A 362 -27.63 3.23 -1.56
CA VAL A 362 -28.35 3.41 -2.83
C VAL A 362 -27.36 3.52 -3.97
N GLN A 363 -27.51 2.66 -4.98
CA GLN A 363 -26.83 2.78 -6.26
C GLN A 363 -27.67 3.62 -7.22
N GLY A 364 -27.01 4.42 -8.06
CA GLY A 364 -27.69 5.33 -8.97
C GLY A 364 -26.82 5.80 -10.12
N VAL A 365 -27.47 6.32 -11.16
CA VAL A 365 -26.80 6.98 -12.28
C VAL A 365 -26.29 8.32 -11.81
N VAL A 366 -25.02 8.60 -12.08
CA VAL A 366 -24.41 9.91 -11.86
C VAL A 366 -24.09 10.61 -13.16
N SER A 367 -24.28 11.92 -13.14
CA SER A 367 -23.87 12.85 -14.18
C SER A 367 -23.31 14.12 -13.53
N ARG A 368 -22.76 15.03 -14.33
CA ARG A 368 -22.40 16.36 -13.84
C ARG A 368 -23.66 17.13 -13.38
N ALA A 369 -23.45 18.16 -12.55
CA ALA A 369 -24.54 18.86 -11.85
C ALA A 369 -25.54 19.54 -12.81
N GLU A 370 -25.03 20.08 -13.92
CA GLU A 370 -25.75 20.77 -14.98
C GLU A 370 -26.57 19.85 -15.90
N GLU A 371 -26.36 18.53 -15.83
CA GLU A 371 -27.09 17.59 -16.67
C GLU A 371 -28.49 17.34 -16.10
N GLU A 372 -29.52 17.76 -16.82
CA GLU A 372 -30.91 17.70 -16.34
C GLU A 372 -31.70 16.48 -16.84
N ARG A 373 -31.23 15.79 -17.88
CA ARG A 373 -31.97 14.66 -18.48
C ARG A 373 -32.23 13.52 -17.50
N GLU A 374 -33.41 12.91 -17.58
CA GLU A 374 -33.71 11.69 -16.84
C GLU A 374 -32.89 10.48 -17.34
N VAL A 375 -32.84 9.42 -16.53
CA VAL A 375 -31.99 8.24 -16.76
C VAL A 375 -32.19 7.67 -18.17
N GLU A 376 -33.42 7.48 -18.61
CA GLU A 376 -33.74 6.88 -19.91
C GLU A 376 -33.24 7.74 -21.07
N ALA A 377 -33.46 9.06 -21.00
CA ALA A 377 -33.03 10.01 -22.03
C ALA A 377 -31.50 10.11 -22.09
N LEU A 378 -30.84 10.03 -20.93
CA LEU A 378 -29.40 10.08 -20.81
C LEU A 378 -28.74 8.81 -21.36
N LEU A 379 -29.29 7.63 -21.05
CA LEU A 379 -28.80 6.34 -21.57
C LEU A 379 -29.09 6.15 -23.06
N ALA A 380 -30.08 6.85 -23.61
CA ALA A 380 -30.46 6.75 -25.02
C ALA A 380 -29.62 7.64 -25.96
N ASP A 381 -28.92 8.66 -25.45
CA ASP A 381 -28.14 9.57 -26.29
C ASP A 381 -26.81 8.95 -26.73
N PRO A 382 -26.61 8.64 -28.03
CA PRO A 382 -25.38 8.03 -28.52
C PRO A 382 -24.16 8.97 -28.47
N LYS A 383 -24.35 10.27 -28.26
CA LYS A 383 -23.26 11.25 -28.14
C LYS A 383 -22.61 11.24 -26.76
N LEU A 384 -23.31 10.72 -25.75
CA LEU A 384 -22.79 10.65 -24.39
C LEU A 384 -21.91 9.42 -24.18
N ARG A 385 -20.84 9.61 -23.42
CA ARG A 385 -19.89 8.56 -23.07
C ARG A 385 -20.14 8.09 -21.66
N MET A 386 -20.25 6.79 -21.48
CA MET A 386 -20.34 6.18 -20.16
C MET A 386 -18.95 5.85 -19.60
N VAL A 387 -18.88 5.73 -18.28
CA VAL A 387 -17.83 4.98 -17.57
C VAL A 387 -18.49 3.80 -16.87
N ASN A 388 -17.97 2.60 -17.12
CA ASN A 388 -18.53 1.35 -16.61
C ASN A 388 -17.93 0.99 -15.23
N ARG A 389 -18.19 -0.23 -14.75
CA ARG A 389 -17.56 -0.84 -13.57
C ARG A 389 -16.87 -2.14 -13.95
N ASN A 390 -15.84 -2.50 -13.18
CA ASN A 390 -15.14 -3.76 -13.35
C ASN A 390 -16.08 -4.96 -13.33
N ARG A 391 -15.83 -5.91 -14.23
CA ARG A 391 -16.52 -7.21 -14.24
C ARG A 391 -16.47 -7.90 -12.88
N GLY A 392 -17.53 -8.65 -12.58
CA GLY A 392 -17.71 -9.34 -11.30
C GLY A 392 -18.18 -8.46 -10.13
N SER A 393 -18.40 -7.16 -10.34
CA SER A 393 -19.03 -6.29 -9.32
C SER A 393 -20.56 -6.31 -9.43
N GLY A 394 -21.27 -6.19 -8.30
CA GLY A 394 -22.74 -6.08 -8.30
C GLY A 394 -23.25 -4.88 -9.12
N THR A 395 -22.52 -3.76 -9.08
CA THR A 395 -22.83 -2.60 -9.93
C THR A 395 -22.71 -2.92 -11.42
N ARG A 396 -21.79 -3.80 -11.82
CA ARG A 396 -21.69 -4.22 -13.22
C ARG A 396 -22.92 -5.01 -13.66
N ILE A 397 -23.43 -5.89 -12.82
CA ILE A 397 -24.68 -6.62 -13.09
C ILE A 397 -25.84 -5.63 -13.29
N LEU A 398 -25.97 -4.62 -12.41
CA LEU A 398 -26.99 -3.58 -12.53
C LEU A 398 -26.86 -2.76 -13.82
N ILE A 399 -25.63 -2.38 -14.21
CA ILE A 399 -25.38 -1.66 -15.46
C ILE A 399 -25.77 -2.52 -16.67
N ASP A 400 -25.39 -3.80 -16.66
CA ASP A 400 -25.69 -4.72 -17.76
C ASP A 400 -27.20 -4.97 -17.89
N GLU A 401 -27.93 -5.04 -16.76
CA GLU A 401 -29.40 -5.09 -16.70
C GLU A 401 -30.04 -3.82 -17.32
N LEU A 402 -29.55 -2.63 -16.92
CA LEU A 402 -30.04 -1.35 -17.46
C LEU A 402 -29.80 -1.18 -18.96
N LEU A 403 -28.65 -1.66 -19.45
CA LEU A 403 -28.27 -1.49 -20.86
C LEU A 403 -28.84 -2.57 -21.77
N GLY A 404 -29.09 -3.77 -21.25
CA GLY A 404 -29.44 -4.94 -22.05
C GLY A 404 -28.32 -5.26 -23.06
N GLU A 405 -28.66 -5.31 -24.35
CA GLU A 405 -27.70 -5.53 -25.43
C GLU A 405 -26.89 -4.29 -25.83
N ARG A 406 -27.30 -3.09 -25.37
CA ARG A 406 -26.65 -1.83 -25.75
C ARG A 406 -25.21 -1.75 -25.21
N ARG A 407 -24.30 -1.20 -26.02
CA ARG A 407 -22.89 -0.98 -25.65
C ARG A 407 -22.50 0.47 -25.98
N PRO A 408 -22.86 1.45 -25.14
CA PRO A 408 -22.56 2.86 -25.37
C PRO A 408 -21.05 3.14 -25.46
N ALA A 409 -20.69 4.30 -26.00
CA ALA A 409 -19.30 4.76 -26.01
C ALA A 409 -18.74 4.77 -24.58
N GLY A 410 -17.56 4.17 -24.37
CA GLY A 410 -16.95 4.05 -23.05
C GLY A 410 -17.37 2.81 -22.23
N TYR A 411 -18.22 1.91 -22.77
CA TYR A 411 -18.60 0.65 -22.10
C TYR A 411 -17.40 -0.22 -21.70
N ALA A 412 -16.32 -0.20 -22.49
CA ALA A 412 -15.08 -0.94 -22.19
C ALA A 412 -14.21 -0.27 -21.11
N TYR A 413 -14.52 0.96 -20.69
CA TYR A 413 -13.79 1.64 -19.64
C TYR A 413 -14.32 1.20 -18.27
N GLU A 414 -13.58 0.28 -17.62
CA GLU A 414 -14.03 -0.45 -16.44
C GLU A 414 -13.18 -0.14 -15.18
N PRO A 415 -13.26 1.07 -14.59
CA PRO A 415 -12.58 1.36 -13.34
C PRO A 415 -13.06 0.47 -12.18
N ARG A 416 -12.20 0.33 -11.16
CA ARG A 416 -12.42 -0.60 -10.03
C ARG A 416 -13.16 -0.02 -8.83
N SER A 417 -13.30 1.30 -8.71
CA SER A 417 -13.95 1.92 -7.56
C SER A 417 -15.06 2.90 -7.94
N HIS A 418 -15.99 3.11 -7.02
CA HIS A 418 -17.05 4.11 -7.10
C HIS A 418 -16.48 5.54 -7.28
N PHE A 419 -15.40 5.87 -6.55
CA PHE A 419 -14.72 7.16 -6.72
C PHE A 419 -14.07 7.32 -8.09
N ALA A 420 -13.57 6.24 -8.70
CA ALA A 420 -12.98 6.33 -10.04
C ALA A 420 -14.04 6.60 -11.12
N VAL A 421 -15.26 6.06 -10.96
CA VAL A 421 -16.43 6.44 -11.78
C VAL A 421 -16.76 7.91 -11.59
N ALA A 422 -16.92 8.36 -10.35
CA ALA A 422 -17.26 9.75 -10.05
C ALA A 422 -16.20 10.73 -10.57
N ALA A 423 -14.91 10.41 -10.40
CA ALA A 423 -13.81 11.21 -10.91
C ALA A 423 -13.81 11.28 -12.45
N ALA A 424 -14.14 10.20 -13.15
CA ALA A 424 -14.24 10.21 -14.61
C ALA A 424 -15.35 11.15 -15.11
N VAL A 425 -16.50 11.16 -14.42
CA VAL A 425 -17.64 12.04 -14.74
C VAL A 425 -17.31 13.51 -14.40
N ALA A 426 -16.80 13.76 -13.20
CA ALA A 426 -16.44 15.10 -12.72
C ALA A 426 -15.37 15.78 -13.60
N GLN A 427 -14.45 14.99 -14.17
CA GLN A 427 -13.37 15.48 -15.03
C GLN A 427 -13.74 15.51 -16.52
N GLY A 428 -15.00 15.22 -16.89
CA GLY A 428 -15.43 15.22 -18.30
C GLY A 428 -14.85 14.11 -19.18
N ARG A 429 -14.22 13.09 -18.57
CA ARG A 429 -13.74 11.88 -19.27
C ARG A 429 -14.89 10.94 -19.62
N ALA A 430 -15.97 11.01 -18.86
CA ALA A 430 -17.26 10.42 -19.15
C ALA A 430 -18.36 11.44 -18.84
N ASP A 431 -19.54 11.21 -19.41
CA ASP A 431 -20.74 12.01 -19.18
C ASP A 431 -21.61 11.41 -18.07
N TRP A 432 -21.56 10.09 -17.92
CA TRP A 432 -22.28 9.38 -16.86
C TRP A 432 -21.66 8.04 -16.47
N GLY A 433 -22.11 7.52 -15.33
CA GLY A 433 -21.80 6.16 -14.87
C GLY A 433 -22.71 5.75 -13.72
N VAL A 434 -22.48 4.60 -13.11
CA VAL A 434 -23.24 4.15 -11.92
C VAL A 434 -22.31 4.10 -10.71
N THR A 435 -22.73 4.76 -9.63
CA THR A 435 -22.01 4.79 -8.36
C THR A 435 -23.00 4.79 -7.18
N ILE A 436 -22.50 4.95 -5.95
CA ILE A 436 -23.34 5.06 -4.75
C ILE A 436 -23.58 6.52 -4.36
N GLU A 437 -24.73 6.79 -3.74
CA GLU A 437 -25.18 8.13 -3.34
C GLU A 437 -24.12 8.89 -2.53
N SER A 438 -23.52 8.23 -1.53
CA SER A 438 -22.49 8.85 -0.67
C SER A 438 -21.27 9.35 -1.46
N VAL A 439 -20.92 8.67 -2.55
CA VAL A 439 -19.81 9.05 -3.43
C VAL A 439 -20.25 10.18 -4.37
N ALA A 440 -21.46 10.11 -4.92
CA ALA A 440 -22.01 11.15 -5.77
C ALA A 440 -22.07 12.50 -5.05
N ALA A 441 -22.62 12.52 -3.82
CA ALA A 441 -22.71 13.70 -2.97
C ALA A 441 -21.32 14.30 -2.68
N ARG A 442 -20.34 13.47 -2.29
CA ARG A 442 -18.96 13.93 -2.03
C ARG A 442 -18.24 14.46 -3.27
N SER A 443 -18.64 14.02 -4.45
CA SER A 443 -18.08 14.48 -5.73
C SER A 443 -18.87 15.63 -6.36
N GLY A 444 -19.94 16.12 -5.71
CA GLY A 444 -20.78 17.20 -6.24
C GLY A 444 -21.49 16.81 -7.54
N LEU A 445 -21.76 15.53 -7.75
CA LEU A 445 -22.41 15.01 -8.95
C LEU A 445 -23.92 14.93 -8.75
N ARG A 446 -24.69 15.12 -9.82
CA ARG A 446 -26.11 14.84 -9.80
C ARG A 446 -26.32 13.33 -9.73
N PHE A 447 -27.18 12.90 -8.82
CA PHE A 447 -27.46 11.49 -8.54
C PHE A 447 -28.92 11.16 -8.82
N ARG A 448 -29.17 10.09 -9.58
CA ARG A 448 -30.50 9.56 -9.88
C ARG A 448 -30.58 8.13 -9.34
N PRO A 449 -31.37 7.87 -8.28
CA PRO A 449 -31.37 6.58 -7.59
C PRO A 449 -31.92 5.46 -8.50
N LEU A 450 -31.38 4.25 -8.36
CA LEU A 450 -31.80 3.07 -9.10
C LEU A 450 -32.25 1.95 -8.16
N ARG A 451 -31.38 1.54 -7.23
CA ARG A 451 -31.60 0.35 -6.40
C ARG A 451 -30.90 0.48 -5.05
N ALA A 452 -31.60 0.16 -3.98
CA ALA A 452 -31.00 -0.03 -2.66
C ALA A 452 -30.29 -1.39 -2.59
N GLU A 453 -29.17 -1.43 -1.88
CA GLU A 453 -28.35 -2.63 -1.72
C GLU A 453 -27.99 -2.81 -0.25
N ALA A 454 -28.18 -4.03 0.26
CA ALA A 454 -27.72 -4.39 1.60
C ALA A 454 -26.24 -4.76 1.57
N TYR A 455 -25.46 -4.09 2.40
CA TYR A 455 -24.05 -4.35 2.60
C TYR A 455 -23.83 -4.90 4.01
N ASP A 456 -23.67 -6.21 4.09
CA ASP A 456 -23.60 -6.97 5.34
C ASP A 456 -22.27 -7.72 5.48
N PHE A 457 -22.13 -8.38 6.61
CA PHE A 457 -20.89 -9.03 7.02
C PHE A 457 -21.15 -10.52 7.31
N ALA A 458 -20.59 -11.42 6.50
CA ALA A 458 -20.48 -12.83 6.86
C ALA A 458 -19.39 -13.01 7.90
N VAL A 459 -19.70 -13.65 9.01
CA VAL A 459 -18.78 -13.88 10.12
C VAL A 459 -18.71 -15.39 10.38
N PRO A 460 -17.51 -16.01 10.38
CA PRO A 460 -17.39 -17.41 10.78
C PRO A 460 -17.96 -17.60 12.19
N ALA A 461 -18.84 -18.59 12.37
CA ALA A 461 -19.57 -18.79 13.63
C ALA A 461 -18.62 -18.92 14.83
N ILE A 462 -17.49 -19.61 14.61
CA ILE A 462 -16.40 -19.78 15.59
C ILE A 462 -15.69 -18.47 16.00
N ARG A 463 -15.76 -17.43 15.17
CA ARG A 463 -15.11 -16.12 15.41
C ARG A 463 -16.08 -15.05 15.90
N TRP A 464 -17.37 -15.38 16.02
CA TRP A 464 -18.41 -14.42 16.41
C TRP A 464 -18.14 -13.73 17.75
N GLU A 465 -17.58 -14.46 18.72
CA GLU A 465 -17.28 -13.94 20.06
C GLU A 465 -15.92 -13.24 20.16
N ARG A 466 -15.15 -13.13 19.08
CA ARG A 466 -13.86 -12.42 19.14
C ARG A 466 -14.08 -10.96 19.53
N PRO A 467 -13.26 -10.40 20.43
CA PRO A 467 -13.41 -9.01 20.88
C PRO A 467 -13.51 -7.99 19.74
N ALA A 468 -12.71 -8.18 18.68
CA ALA A 468 -12.71 -7.28 17.54
C ALA A 468 -13.99 -7.37 16.68
N VAL A 469 -14.59 -8.56 16.57
CA VAL A 469 -15.88 -8.76 15.89
C VAL A 469 -17.01 -8.16 16.71
N ARG A 470 -16.97 -8.34 18.03
CA ARG A 470 -17.93 -7.70 18.95
C ARG A 470 -17.82 -6.18 18.93
N ALA A 471 -16.61 -5.64 18.85
CA ALA A 471 -16.39 -4.21 18.67
C ALA A 471 -17.00 -3.69 17.36
N LEU A 472 -16.81 -4.42 16.24
CA LEU A 472 -17.45 -4.07 14.96
C LEU A 472 -18.99 -4.06 15.08
N ALA A 473 -19.57 -5.09 15.70
CA ALA A 473 -21.01 -5.18 15.90
C ALA A 473 -21.54 -3.99 16.72
N ALA A 474 -20.86 -3.62 17.81
CA ALA A 474 -21.22 -2.47 18.64
C ALA A 474 -21.18 -1.13 17.86
N LEU A 475 -20.29 -0.98 16.88
CA LEU A 475 -20.28 0.21 16.02
C LEU A 475 -21.50 0.27 15.09
N LEU A 476 -22.09 -0.87 14.74
CA LEU A 476 -23.24 -0.98 13.85
C LEU A 476 -24.58 -0.88 14.59
N GLU A 477 -24.59 -0.98 15.92
CA GLU A 477 -25.80 -0.89 16.74
C GLU A 477 -26.55 0.43 16.52
N PRO A 478 -27.90 0.40 16.54
CA PRO A 478 -28.72 1.61 16.46
C PRO A 478 -28.33 2.64 17.52
N GLY A 479 -28.15 3.90 17.09
CA GLY A 479 -27.83 5.01 18.00
C GLY A 479 -26.34 5.18 18.31
N SER A 480 -25.46 4.28 17.88
CA SER A 480 -24.01 4.44 18.05
C SER A 480 -23.52 5.72 17.32
N PRO A 481 -22.46 6.40 17.82
CA PRO A 481 -21.90 7.56 17.12
C PRO A 481 -21.43 7.26 15.69
N VAL A 482 -20.92 6.05 15.47
CA VAL A 482 -20.45 5.64 14.14
C VAL A 482 -21.62 5.37 13.21
N ARG A 483 -22.71 4.78 13.71
CA ARG A 483 -23.95 4.59 12.95
C ARG A 483 -24.56 5.92 12.50
N LYS A 484 -24.61 6.91 13.39
CA LYS A 484 -25.02 8.29 13.04
C LYS A 484 -24.11 8.93 11.98
N THR A 485 -22.81 8.62 12.03
CA THR A 485 -21.85 9.10 11.02
C THR A 485 -22.10 8.47 9.65
N LEU A 486 -22.44 7.18 9.60
CA LEU A 486 -22.82 6.49 8.37
C LEU A 486 -24.13 7.08 7.80
N GLU A 487 -25.14 7.30 8.64
CA GLU A 487 -26.41 7.92 8.25
C GLU A 487 -26.22 9.33 7.69
N ALA A 488 -25.38 10.15 8.32
CA ALA A 488 -25.03 11.48 7.80
C ALA A 488 -24.29 11.44 6.45
N GLN A 489 -23.74 10.29 6.06
CA GLN A 489 -23.09 10.06 4.76
C GLN A 489 -24.02 9.40 3.72
N GLY A 490 -25.31 9.20 4.03
CA GLY A 490 -26.28 8.59 3.11
C GLY A 490 -26.31 7.06 3.15
N PHE A 491 -25.77 6.43 4.20
CA PHE A 491 -25.97 5.00 4.43
C PHE A 491 -27.21 4.78 5.28
N GLY A 492 -28.11 3.90 4.84
CA GLY A 492 -29.35 3.60 5.54
C GLY A 492 -29.21 2.46 6.55
N ALA A 493 -30.27 2.25 7.33
CA ALA A 493 -30.35 1.09 8.20
C ALA A 493 -30.47 -0.22 7.40
N PRO A 494 -29.97 -1.35 7.93
CA PRO A 494 -30.27 -2.66 7.37
C PRO A 494 -31.77 -2.93 7.50
N GLU A 495 -32.34 -3.66 6.53
CA GLU A 495 -33.75 -4.07 6.49
C GLU A 495 -34.10 -5.16 7.51
#